data_AF-A0A9I9DSA2-F1
#
_entry.id   AF-A0A9I9DSA2-F1
#
_cell.length_a   1.000
_cell.length_b   1.000
_cell.length_c   1.000
_cell.angle_alpha   90.00
_cell.angle_beta   90.00
_cell.angle_gamma   90.00
#
_symmetry.space_group_name_H-M   'P 1'
#
loop_
_entity.id
_entity.type
_entity.pdbx_description
1 polymer ?
#
loop_
_entity_poly.entity_id
_entity_poly.type
_entity_poly.pdbx_seq_one_letter_code
_entity_poly.pdbx_strand_id
1 'polypeptide(L)'
;MFNGIPTYKVQITNQCFGNCTIYDLHLKCGSFNSSSSINPRIFKRLAVDDCLVNNGSPINYGETLSFQYATTYMFSLSISSFKC
;
A
#
# COMPACT_ATOMS: atom_id res chain seq x y z
N MET A 1 -3.78 30.97 6.78
CA MET A 1 -4.68 29.86 6.41
C MET A 1 -3.90 28.58 6.59
N PHE A 2 -4.36 27.64 7.42
CA PHE A 2 -3.62 26.40 7.65
C PHE A 2 -3.57 25.60 6.34
N ASN A 3 -2.40 25.54 5.72
CA ASN A 3 -2.14 24.65 4.59
C ASN A 3 -2.41 23.22 5.07
N GLY A 4 -3.57 22.66 4.68
CA GLY A 4 -3.91 21.28 4.98
C GLY A 4 -2.82 20.36 4.44
N ILE A 5 -2.47 19.34 5.23
CA ILE A 5 -1.50 18.32 4.79
C ILE A 5 -2.08 17.64 3.54
N PRO A 6 -1.37 17.64 2.40
CA PRO A 6 -1.83 16.97 1.19
C PRO A 6 -2.22 15.52 1.48
N THR A 7 -3.31 15.06 0.87
CA THR A 7 -3.77 13.68 0.98
C THR A 7 -3.56 12.96 -0.35
N TYR A 8 -2.88 11.83 -0.30
CA TYR A 8 -2.60 10.99 -1.46
C TYR A 8 -3.43 9.72 -1.39
N LYS A 9 -4.12 9.39 -2.49
CA LYS A 9 -4.86 8.14 -2.64
C LYS A 9 -3.99 7.11 -3.36
N VAL A 10 -3.83 5.94 -2.74
CA VAL A 10 -3.16 4.78 -3.34
C VAL A 10 -4.21 3.78 -3.77
N GLN A 11 -4.02 3.21 -4.95
CA GLN A 11 -4.83 2.10 -5.45
C GLN A 11 -3.88 0.99 -5.90
N ILE A 12 -4.13 -0.22 -5.41
CA ILE A 12 -3.37 -1.43 -5.74
C ILE A 12 -4.37 -2.39 -6.34
N THR A 13 -4.21 -2.73 -7.61
CA THR A 13 -5.09 -3.64 -8.33
C THR A 13 -4.31 -4.86 -8.78
N ASN A 14 -4.79 -6.06 -8.45
CA ASN A 14 -4.23 -7.28 -9.02
C ASN A 14 -4.73 -7.45 -10.47
N GLN A 15 -3.85 -7.22 -11.42
CA GLN A 15 -4.11 -7.38 -12.87
C GLN A 15 -3.56 -8.70 -13.42
N CYS A 16 -3.14 -9.63 -12.58
CA CYS A 16 -2.59 -10.93 -12.99
C CYS A 16 -3.71 -11.79 -13.62
N PHE A 17 -3.71 -11.90 -14.95
CA PHE A 17 -4.72 -12.62 -15.69
C PHE A 17 -4.61 -14.15 -15.47
N GLY A 18 -5.69 -14.81 -15.05
CA GLY A 18 -5.77 -16.25 -14.78
C GLY A 18 -6.11 -16.59 -13.31
N ASN A 19 -5.86 -17.82 -12.88
CA ASN A 19 -5.98 -18.25 -11.46
C ASN A 19 -4.76 -17.77 -10.64
N CYS A 20 -4.44 -16.48 -10.71
CA CYS A 20 -3.28 -15.88 -10.08
C CYS A 20 -3.74 -15.01 -8.91
N THR A 21 -3.61 -15.56 -7.72
CA THR A 21 -4.01 -14.88 -6.50
C THR A 21 -2.75 -14.33 -5.84
N ILE A 22 -2.57 -13.01 -5.86
CA ILE A 22 -1.39 -12.39 -5.26
C ILE A 22 -1.57 -12.34 -3.74
N TYR A 23 -0.64 -12.90 -2.99
CA TYR A 23 -0.62 -12.82 -1.52
C TYR A 23 0.77 -12.46 -1.02
N ASP A 24 0.89 -12.12 0.26
CA ASP A 24 2.18 -11.74 0.87
C ASP A 24 2.87 -10.62 0.08
N LEU A 25 2.11 -9.58 -0.29
CA LEU A 25 2.60 -8.46 -1.09
C LEU A 25 3.34 -7.43 -0.21
N HIS A 26 4.64 -7.31 -0.46
CA HIS A 26 5.52 -6.33 0.16
C HIS A 26 5.83 -5.20 -0.83
N LEU A 27 5.73 -3.96 -0.33
CA LEU A 27 6.08 -2.75 -1.05
C LEU A 27 7.31 -2.09 -0.41
N LYS A 28 8.21 -1.61 -1.26
CA LYS A 28 9.24 -0.64 -0.87
C LYS A 28 8.58 0.69 -0.62
N CYS A 29 8.70 1.15 0.62
CA CYS A 29 8.06 2.37 1.11
C CYS A 29 9.05 3.35 1.77
N GLY A 30 10.37 3.06 1.71
CA GLY A 30 11.44 3.85 2.31
C GLY A 30 11.14 4.27 3.75
N SER A 31 11.08 5.58 3.96
CA SER A 31 10.79 6.20 5.27
C SER A 31 9.32 6.55 5.46
N PHE A 32 8.39 5.79 4.84
CA PHE A 32 6.95 6.09 4.82
C PHE A 32 6.42 6.60 6.15
N ASN A 33 5.83 7.79 6.11
CA ASN A 33 5.17 8.41 7.24
C ASN A 33 3.79 8.93 6.80
N SER A 34 2.87 8.97 7.75
CA SER A 34 1.58 9.58 7.52
C SER A 34 1.13 10.30 8.78
N SER A 35 0.57 11.50 8.61
CA SER A 35 -0.09 12.24 9.68
C SER A 35 -1.50 11.71 9.96
N SER A 36 -2.07 10.94 9.04
CA SER A 36 -3.37 10.29 9.20
C SER A 36 -3.21 8.81 9.56
N SER A 37 -4.08 8.30 10.43
CA SER A 37 -4.14 6.86 10.72
C SER A 37 -4.63 6.07 9.50
N ILE A 38 -3.80 5.16 9.00
CA ILE A 38 -4.15 4.24 7.92
C ILE A 38 -4.61 2.91 8.55
N ASN A 39 -5.60 2.25 7.97
CA ASN A 39 -6.04 0.95 8.44
C ASN A 39 -4.91 -0.09 8.29
N PRO A 40 -4.38 -0.64 9.40
CA PRO A 40 -3.27 -1.59 9.36
C PRO A 40 -3.63 -2.92 8.70
N ARG A 41 -4.92 -3.21 8.48
CA ARG A 41 -5.36 -4.38 7.70
C ARG A 41 -5.15 -4.21 6.21
N ILE A 42 -5.08 -2.97 5.71
CA ILE A 42 -4.92 -2.67 4.28
C ILE A 42 -3.45 -2.36 3.97
N PHE A 43 -2.79 -1.57 4.81
CA PHE A 43 -1.40 -1.18 4.62
C PHE A 43 -0.72 -1.01 5.97
N LYS A 44 0.41 -1.70 6.15
CA LYS A 44 1.17 -1.67 7.40
C LYS A 44 2.67 -1.63 7.10
N ARG A 45 3.35 -0.64 7.64
CA ARG A 45 4.82 -0.60 7.62
C ARG A 45 5.37 -1.61 8.63
N LEU A 46 6.18 -2.56 8.18
CA LEU A 46 6.85 -3.54 9.03
C LEU A 46 8.25 -3.08 9.43
N ALA A 47 9.01 -2.51 8.48
CA ALA A 47 10.35 -1.99 8.71
C ALA A 47 10.62 -0.74 7.84
N VAL A 48 11.86 -0.24 7.87
CA VAL A 48 12.32 0.73 6.86
C VAL A 48 12.34 0.02 5.51
N ASP A 49 11.73 0.66 4.51
CA ASP A 49 11.60 0.13 3.15
C ASP A 49 10.80 -1.17 3.00
N ASP A 50 10.07 -1.60 4.04
CA ASP A 50 9.21 -2.78 4.00
C ASP A 50 7.81 -2.47 4.53
N CYS A 51 6.83 -2.50 3.63
CA CYS A 51 5.42 -2.31 3.90
C CYS A 51 4.57 -3.48 3.37
N LEU A 52 3.76 -4.06 4.25
CA LEU A 52 2.85 -5.15 3.94
C LEU A 52 1.48 -4.63 3.48
N VAL A 53 0.97 -5.22 2.41
CA VAL A 53 -0.37 -4.93 1.86
C VAL A 53 -1.34 -6.03 2.25
N ASN A 54 -2.59 -5.63 2.52
CA ASN A 54 -3.70 -6.53 2.87
C ASN A 54 -3.42 -7.47 4.05
N ASN A 55 -2.48 -7.10 4.94
CA ASN A 55 -1.96 -7.99 5.99
C ASN A 55 -1.45 -9.34 5.44
N GLY A 56 -0.89 -9.35 4.23
CA GLY A 56 -0.44 -10.55 3.52
C GLY A 56 -1.56 -11.41 2.92
N SER A 57 -2.82 -10.98 3.08
CA SER A 57 -3.98 -11.73 2.60
C SER A 57 -4.05 -11.74 1.07
N PRO A 58 -4.63 -12.80 0.49
CA PRO A 58 -4.82 -12.93 -0.95
C PRO A 58 -5.60 -11.74 -1.55
N ILE A 59 -5.15 -11.27 -2.71
CA ILE A 59 -5.80 -10.25 -3.55
C ILE A 59 -6.19 -10.95 -4.84
N ASN A 60 -7.49 -11.10 -5.08
CA ASN A 60 -7.99 -11.81 -6.26
C ASN A 60 -7.82 -10.98 -7.53
N TYR A 61 -7.86 -11.63 -8.69
CA TYR A 61 -7.84 -10.93 -9.98
C TYR A 61 -8.98 -9.89 -10.06
N GLY A 62 -8.63 -8.67 -10.45
CA GLY A 62 -9.56 -7.53 -10.53
C GLY A 62 -9.87 -6.86 -9.19
N GLU A 63 -9.43 -7.45 -8.07
CA GLU A 63 -9.61 -6.85 -6.75
C GLU A 63 -8.70 -5.62 -6.61
N THR A 64 -9.26 -4.53 -6.07
CA THR A 64 -8.56 -3.27 -5.88
C THR A 64 -8.61 -2.84 -4.42
N LEU A 65 -7.44 -2.77 -3.79
CA LEU A 65 -7.27 -2.18 -2.48
C LEU A 65 -7.02 -0.70 -2.63
N SER A 66 -7.65 0.10 -1.78
CA SER A 66 -7.40 1.55 -1.75
C SER A 66 -7.27 2.05 -0.33
N PHE A 67 -6.33 2.97 -0.14
CA PHE A 67 -6.13 3.68 1.11
C PHE A 67 -5.66 5.09 0.81
N GLN A 68 -5.79 5.97 1.78
CA GLN A 68 -5.36 7.36 1.70
C GLN A 68 -4.36 7.64 2.80
N TYR A 69 -3.36 8.46 2.52
CA TYR A 69 -2.39 8.91 3.50
C TYR A 69 -2.14 10.41 3.37
N ALA A 70 -2.03 11.09 4.50
CA ALA A 70 -1.71 12.51 4.56
C ALA A 70 -0.22 12.70 4.88
N THR A 71 0.51 13.42 4.02
CA THR A 71 1.91 13.81 4.26
C THR A 71 2.29 15.02 3.41
N THR A 72 3.44 15.63 3.68
CA THR A 72 3.92 16.82 2.97
C THR A 72 4.52 16.51 1.60
N TYR A 73 4.84 15.25 1.30
CA TYR A 73 5.40 14.81 0.01
C TYR A 73 4.92 13.42 -0.38
N MET A 74 4.71 13.18 -1.67
CA MET A 74 4.29 11.86 -2.15
C MET A 74 5.41 10.83 -1.97
N PHE A 75 5.10 9.69 -1.35
CA PHE A 75 6.02 8.55 -1.29
C PHE A 75 5.92 7.72 -2.57
N SER A 76 7.07 7.38 -3.16
CA SER A 76 7.12 6.37 -4.22
C SER A 76 6.98 4.99 -3.61
N LEU A 77 5.84 4.34 -3.85
CA LEU A 77 5.59 2.96 -3.44
C LEU A 77 5.86 2.06 -4.64
N SER A 78 6.81 1.14 -4.50
CA SER A 78 7.16 0.18 -5.54
C SER A 78 7.06 -1.25 -5.01
N ILE A 79 6.84 -2.23 -5.90
CA ILE A 79 6.75 -3.63 -5.49
C ILE A 79 8.13 -4.11 -5.05
N SER A 80 8.21 -4.67 -3.84
CA SER A 80 9.41 -5.33 -3.33
C SER A 80 9.39 -6.81 -3.67
N SER A 81 8.35 -7.51 -3.22
CA SER A 81 8.14 -8.93 -3.45
C SER A 81 6.67 -9.29 -3.28
N PHE A 82 6.24 -10.39 -3.90
CA PHE A 82 4.92 -10.97 -3.72
C PHE A 82 4.97 -12.46 -4.01
N LYS A 83 3.93 -13.18 -3.61
CA LYS A 83 3.69 -14.58 -3.98
C LYS A 83 2.42 -14.69 -4.82
N CYS A 84 2.36 -15.70 -5.68
CA CYS A 84 1.18 -16.06 -6.47
C CYS A 84 0.90 -17.56 -6.40
#